data_AF-A0A831QMB7-F1
#
_entry.id   AF-A0A831QMB7-F1
#
_cell.length_a   1.000
_cell.length_b   1.000
_cell.length_c   1.000
_cell.angle_alpha   90.00
_cell.angle_beta   90.00
_cell.angle_gamma   90.00
#
_symmetry.space_group_name_H-M   'P 1'
#
loop_
_entity.id
_entity.type
_entity.pdbx_description
1 polymer ?
#
loop_
_entity_poly.entity_id
_entity_poly.type
_entity_poly.pdbx_seq_one_letter_code
_entity_poly.pdbx_strand_id
1 'polypeptide(L)'
;MDEEETKGYVYLLDLNNDNLYKLGRTKNPSQRFKAYGLGIDILGCFQCTDYVTTERFLRYSYQNCLVKGREWFKFTGHEVNEILEYLETGEIFNPPEIKLKKRAVPIELPVKMWSKFLHWCVDQGHSSLTAGIKGLIRNACK
;
A
#
# COMPACT_ATOMS: atom_id res chain seq x y z
N MET A 1 -16.40 -18.65 1.81
CA MET A 1 -15.72 -17.58 2.55
C MET A 1 -16.04 -16.33 1.78
N ASP A 2 -17.06 -15.63 2.24
CA ASP A 2 -17.80 -14.65 1.47
C ASP A 2 -16.92 -13.46 1.10
N GLU A 3 -16.80 -13.17 -0.19
CA GLU A 3 -15.93 -12.14 -0.78
C GLU A 3 -16.31 -10.70 -0.37
N GLU A 4 -17.37 -10.52 0.43
CA GLU A 4 -17.87 -9.22 0.88
C GLU A 4 -17.08 -8.62 2.05
N GLU A 5 -16.42 -9.43 2.87
CA GLU A 5 -15.81 -8.92 4.12
C GLU A 5 -14.56 -8.04 3.92
N THR A 6 -13.94 -8.09 2.73
CA THR A 6 -12.68 -7.40 2.44
C THR A 6 -12.85 -6.06 1.72
N LYS A 7 -14.06 -5.70 1.27
CA LYS A 7 -14.32 -4.40 0.62
C LYS A 7 -14.24 -3.26 1.63
N GLY A 8 -13.70 -2.12 1.21
CA GLY A 8 -13.57 -0.95 2.07
C GLY A 8 -12.75 0.14 1.40
N TYR A 9 -12.14 0.99 2.21
CA TYR A 9 -11.44 2.18 1.74
C TYR A 9 -10.02 2.24 2.27
N VAL A 10 -9.11 2.72 1.43
CA VAL A 10 -7.77 3.16 1.82
C VAL A 10 -7.71 4.67 1.66
N TYR A 11 -6.97 5.33 2.54
CA TYR A 11 -6.87 6.78 2.55
C TYR A 11 -5.47 7.26 2.92
N LEU A 12 -5.17 8.48 2.48
CA LEU A 12 -3.97 9.23 2.82
C LEU A 12 -4.38 10.51 3.57
N LEU A 13 -3.78 10.73 4.74
CA LEU A 13 -3.96 11.95 5.55
C LEU A 13 -2.65 12.73 5.63
N ASP A 14 -2.74 14.06 5.64
CA ASP A 14 -1.71 14.96 6.17
C ASP A 14 -2.06 15.30 7.61
N LEU A 15 -1.07 15.24 8.50
CA LEU A 15 -1.26 15.32 9.95
C LEU A 15 -0.90 16.64 10.59
N ASN A 16 -0.33 17.62 9.87
CA ASN A 16 -0.09 19.01 10.33
C ASN A 16 0.99 19.74 9.48
N ASN A 17 1.07 19.57 8.15
CA ASN A 17 2.04 20.26 7.27
C ASN A 17 3.54 19.99 7.53
N ASP A 18 3.89 19.15 8.52
CA ASP A 18 5.27 18.73 8.81
C ASP A 18 5.78 17.62 7.86
N ASN A 19 5.14 17.47 6.70
CA ASN A 19 5.33 16.34 5.78
C ASN A 19 5.14 14.98 6.49
N LEU A 20 4.20 14.91 7.43
CA LEU A 20 3.84 13.69 8.14
C LEU A 20 2.50 13.19 7.64
N TYR A 21 2.51 11.98 7.13
CA TYR A 21 1.36 11.40 6.48
C TYR A 21 0.92 10.10 7.13
N LYS A 22 -0.37 9.79 7.04
CA LYS A 22 -0.93 8.49 7.45
C LYS A 22 -1.52 7.77 6.25
N LEU A 23 -1.00 6.59 5.95
CA LEU A 23 -1.71 5.57 5.19
C LEU A 23 -2.60 4.77 6.15
N GLY A 24 -3.91 4.86 5.92
CA GLY A 24 -4.90 4.18 6.74
C GLY A 24 -5.97 3.51 5.90
N ARG A 25 -6.85 2.79 6.60
CA ARG A 25 -7.94 2.06 5.99
C ARG A 25 -9.19 2.06 6.86
N THR A 26 -10.36 1.95 6.25
CA THR A 26 -11.65 1.97 6.95
C THR A 26 -12.77 1.34 6.12
N LYS A 27 -13.78 0.77 6.78
CA LYS A 27 -15.05 0.40 6.12
C LYS A 27 -16.04 1.57 6.04
N ASN A 28 -15.88 2.57 6.91
CA ASN A 28 -16.77 3.73 7.01
C ASN A 28 -15.94 5.03 7.06
N PRO A 29 -15.64 5.64 5.90
CA PRO A 29 -14.88 6.89 5.83
C PRO A 29 -15.54 8.01 6.62
N SER A 30 -16.86 8.19 6.48
CA SER A 30 -17.61 9.25 7.15
C SER A 30 -17.46 9.23 8.67
N GLN A 31 -17.59 8.04 9.30
CA GLN A 31 -17.40 7.90 10.74
C GLN A 31 -15.93 8.06 11.14
N ARG A 32 -15.02 7.49 10.34
CA ARG A 32 -13.57 7.54 10.60
C ARG A 32 -13.05 8.97 10.57
N PHE A 33 -13.49 9.75 9.61
CA PHE A 33 -13.04 11.12 9.38
C PHE A 33 -13.64 12.11 10.38
N LYS A 34 -14.87 11.87 10.84
CA LYS A 34 -15.43 12.62 11.98
C LYS A 34 -14.64 12.45 13.28
N ALA A 35 -13.93 11.32 13.44
CA ALA A 35 -13.10 11.09 14.62
C ALA A 35 -11.75 11.83 14.56
N TYR A 36 -11.35 12.33 13.39
CA TYR A 36 -10.19 13.21 13.27
C TYR A 36 -10.61 14.63 13.65
N GLY A 37 -9.82 15.27 14.51
CA GLY A 37 -10.05 16.65 14.95
C GLY A 37 -9.59 17.69 13.93
N LEU A 38 -9.61 18.96 14.33
CA LEU A 38 -9.03 20.06 13.53
C LEU A 38 -7.52 19.83 13.35
N GLY A 39 -7.00 20.07 12.13
CA GLY A 39 -5.57 19.94 11.80
C GLY A 39 -5.18 18.67 11.02
N ILE A 40 -6.15 17.88 10.56
CA ILE A 40 -5.88 16.73 9.70
C ILE A 40 -6.56 16.96 8.35
N ASP A 41 -5.78 16.95 7.29
CA ASP A 41 -6.29 17.06 5.92
C ASP A 41 -6.37 15.69 5.27
N ILE A 42 -7.54 15.37 4.70
CA ILE A 42 -7.75 14.14 3.96
C ILE A 42 -7.35 14.41 2.52
N LEU A 43 -6.19 13.92 2.12
CA LEU A 43 -5.65 14.16 0.77
C LEU A 43 -6.32 13.26 -0.26
N GLY A 44 -6.66 12.02 0.12
CA GLY A 44 -7.30 11.07 -0.77
C GLY A 44 -7.96 9.93 -0.01
N CYS A 45 -9.06 9.41 -0.56
CA CYS A 45 -9.75 8.23 -0.04
C CYS A 45 -10.39 7.46 -1.19
N PHE A 46 -10.06 6.19 -1.32
CA PHE A 46 -10.50 5.37 -2.44
C PHE A 46 -11.08 4.04 -1.98
N GLN A 47 -12.15 3.61 -2.65
CA GLN A 47 -12.81 2.34 -2.41
C GLN A 47 -12.10 1.22 -3.17
N CYS A 48 -11.77 0.13 -2.48
CA CYS A 48 -11.09 -1.03 -3.06
C CYS A 48 -11.75 -2.34 -2.63
N THR A 49 -11.47 -3.40 -3.39
CA THR A 49 -12.04 -4.75 -3.19
C THR A 49 -11.42 -5.48 -1.99
N ASP A 50 -10.16 -5.19 -1.69
CA ASP A 50 -9.45 -5.68 -0.50
C ASP A 50 -8.61 -4.56 0.14
N TYR A 51 -9.26 -3.75 0.98
CA TYR A 51 -8.59 -2.62 1.64
C TYR A 51 -7.50 -3.05 2.63
N VAL A 52 -7.53 -4.31 3.09
CA VAL A 52 -6.52 -4.86 3.99
C VAL A 52 -5.25 -5.15 3.20
N THR A 53 -5.38 -5.77 2.04
CA THR A 53 -4.25 -6.07 1.15
C THR A 53 -3.69 -4.80 0.52
N THR A 54 -4.53 -3.90 0.03
CA THR A 54 -4.08 -2.63 -0.58
C THR A 54 -3.30 -1.77 0.41
N GLU A 55 -3.79 -1.59 1.64
CA GLU A 55 -3.08 -0.80 2.66
C GLU A 55 -1.74 -1.45 3.06
N ARG A 56 -1.71 -2.77 3.24
CA ARG A 56 -0.46 -3.50 3.53
C ARG A 56 0.56 -3.35 2.40
N PHE A 57 0.10 -3.44 1.16
CA PHE A 57 0.94 -3.26 -0.01
C PHE A 57 1.57 -1.86 -0.01
N LEU A 58 0.77 -0.80 0.11
CA LEU A 58 1.27 0.57 0.14
C LEU A 58 2.25 0.80 1.28
N ARG A 59 1.93 0.35 2.50
CA ARG A 59 2.84 0.48 3.64
C ARG A 59 4.17 -0.25 3.44
N TYR A 60 4.15 -1.40 2.77
CA TYR A 60 5.35 -2.14 2.43
C TYR A 60 6.19 -1.43 1.37
N SER A 61 5.56 -0.96 0.29
CA SER A 61 6.21 -0.24 -0.80
C SER A 61 6.95 1.01 -0.30
N TYR A 62 6.36 1.71 0.67
CA TYR A 62 6.96 2.90 1.28
C TYR A 62 7.53 2.67 2.69
N GLN A 63 7.92 1.44 3.03
CA GLN A 63 8.47 1.12 4.37
C GLN A 63 9.72 1.94 4.72
N ASN A 64 10.49 2.38 3.72
CA ASN A 64 11.69 3.21 3.93
C ASN A 64 11.34 4.63 4.40
N CYS A 65 10.11 5.06 4.18
CA CYS A 65 9.59 6.38 4.56
C CYS A 65 8.86 6.32 5.91
N LEU A 66 8.70 5.13 6.50
CA LEU A 66 8.06 4.93 7.80
C LEU A 66 8.92 5.53 8.92
N VAL A 67 8.29 6.39 9.73
CA VAL A 67 8.93 6.95 10.92
C VAL A 67 9.03 5.85 11.99
N LYS A 68 10.27 5.56 12.43
CA LYS A 68 10.54 4.49 13.39
C LYS A 68 9.70 4.62 14.68
N GLY A 69 9.06 3.52 15.06
CA GLY A 69 8.24 3.44 16.28
C GLY A 69 6.90 4.19 16.18
N ARG A 70 6.49 4.61 14.97
CA ARG A 70 5.24 5.35 14.73
C ARG A 70 4.45 4.69 13.59
N GLU A 71 3.19 5.10 13.44
CA GLU A 71 2.33 4.68 12.32
C GLU A 71 2.40 5.64 11.11
N TRP A 72 3.27 6.65 11.18
CA TRP A 72 3.34 7.76 10.24
C TRP A 72 4.48 7.60 9.24
N PHE A 73 4.33 8.21 8.09
CA PHE A 73 5.31 8.25 7.02
C PHE A 73 5.78 9.68 6.78
N LYS A 74 7.04 9.84 6.39
CA LYS A 74 7.57 11.10 5.91
C LYS A 74 7.71 11.02 4.39
N PHE A 75 6.72 11.54 3.67
CA PHE A 75 6.71 11.55 2.22
C PHE A 75 7.21 12.87 1.65
N THR A 76 7.86 12.77 0.51
CA THR A 76 8.10 13.88 -0.42
C THR A 76 6.83 14.18 -1.21
N GLY A 77 6.72 15.38 -1.78
CA GLY A 77 5.58 15.72 -2.65
C GLY A 77 5.42 14.78 -3.84
N HIS A 78 6.52 14.21 -4.34
CA HIS A 78 6.48 13.19 -5.39
C HIS A 78 5.77 11.91 -4.92
N GLU A 79 6.19 11.34 -3.77
CA GLU A 79 5.60 10.12 -3.23
C GLU A 79 4.13 10.31 -2.86
N VAL A 80 3.75 11.51 -2.37
CA VAL A 80 2.34 11.85 -2.13
C VAL A 80 1.55 11.78 -3.43
N ASN A 81 2.04 12.41 -4.50
CA ASN A 81 1.36 12.39 -5.80
C ASN A 81 1.25 10.97 -6.37
N GLU A 82 2.31 10.16 -6.28
CA GLU A 82 2.30 8.75 -6.70
C GLU A 82 1.24 7.93 -5.94
N ILE A 83 1.13 8.13 -4.63
CA ILE A 83 0.11 7.46 -3.82
C ILE A 83 -1.29 7.93 -4.21
N LEU A 84 -1.50 9.23 -4.40
CA LEU A 84 -2.81 9.77 -4.77
C LEU A 84 -3.25 9.28 -6.16
N GLU A 85 -2.33 9.27 -7.12
CA GLU A 85 -2.58 8.75 -8.47
C GLU A 85 -2.89 7.25 -8.44
N TYR A 86 -2.14 6.45 -7.66
CA TYR A 86 -2.46 5.04 -7.45
C TYR A 86 -3.84 4.85 -6.81
N LEU A 87 -4.18 5.66 -5.82
CA LEU A 87 -5.50 5.59 -5.19
C LEU A 87 -6.60 5.98 -6.17
N GLU A 88 -6.40 6.94 -7.07
CA GLU A 88 -7.41 7.36 -8.03
C GLU A 88 -7.60 6.36 -9.18
N THR A 89 -6.51 5.81 -9.71
CA THR A 89 -6.51 5.00 -10.94
C THR A 89 -6.48 3.50 -10.68
N GLY A 90 -5.98 3.08 -9.51
CA GLY A 90 -5.65 1.68 -9.22
C GLY A 90 -4.35 1.20 -9.88
N GLU A 91 -3.68 2.03 -10.68
CA GLU A 91 -2.47 1.66 -11.42
C GLU A 91 -1.20 2.06 -10.65
N ILE A 92 -0.26 1.13 -10.50
CA ILE A 92 1.03 1.42 -9.85
C ILE A 92 1.97 2.02 -10.90
N PHE A 93 2.17 3.33 -10.86
CA PHE A 93 3.21 3.98 -11.65
C PHE A 93 4.54 3.85 -10.89
N ASN A 94 5.46 3.02 -11.40
CA ASN A 94 6.82 2.85 -10.88
C ASN A 94 6.94 2.73 -9.35
N PRO A 95 6.75 1.54 -8.75
CA PRO A 95 7.06 1.38 -7.33
C PRO A 95 8.52 1.81 -7.12
N PRO A 96 8.82 2.65 -6.10
CA PRO A 96 10.18 3.12 -5.86
C PRO A 96 11.09 1.90 -5.86
N GLU A 97 12.18 1.93 -6.65
CA GLU A 97 13.10 0.80 -6.73
C GLU A 97 13.41 0.35 -5.32
N ILE A 98 12.80 -0.77 -4.91
CA ILE A 98 13.05 -1.33 -3.60
C ILE A 98 14.48 -1.82 -3.74
N LYS A 99 15.43 -0.98 -3.34
CA LYS A 99 16.80 -1.38 -3.08
C LYS A 99 16.69 -2.29 -1.87
N LEU A 100 16.26 -3.53 -2.13
CA LEU A 100 16.37 -4.65 -1.24
C LEU A 100 17.86 -4.71 -0.93
N LYS A 101 18.26 -4.06 0.16
CA LYS A 101 19.56 -4.34 0.75
C LYS A 101 19.55 -5.86 0.86
N LYS A 102 20.56 -6.52 0.29
CA LYS A 102 20.79 -7.97 0.35
C LYS A 102 21.03 -8.47 1.79
N ARG A 103 20.30 -7.94 2.77
CA ARG A 103 20.02 -8.67 3.99
C ARG A 103 18.94 -9.66 3.60
N ALA A 104 19.37 -10.91 3.45
CA ALA A 104 18.49 -12.06 3.51
C ALA A 104 17.78 -12.03 4.86
N VAL A 105 16.72 -11.23 4.95
CA VAL A 105 15.66 -11.48 5.91
C VAL A 105 14.77 -12.47 5.16
N PRO A 106 14.70 -13.74 5.59
CA PRO A 106 13.72 -14.66 5.05
C PRO A 106 12.37 -14.11 5.45
N ILE A 107 11.76 -13.32 4.56
CA ILE A 107 10.36 -12.95 4.71
C ILE A 107 9.59 -14.18 4.25
N GLU A 108 9.20 -15.02 5.20
CA GLU A 108 8.06 -15.92 5.00
C GLU A 108 6.79 -15.07 4.91
N LEU A 109 6.64 -14.32 3.82
CA LEU A 109 5.31 -13.99 3.33
C LEU A 109 4.76 -15.35 2.89
N PRO A 110 3.71 -15.88 3.53
CA PRO A 110 3.22 -17.21 3.21
C PRO A 110 3.00 -17.27 1.70
N VAL A 111 3.53 -18.30 1.03
CA VAL A 111 3.50 -18.45 -0.44
C VAL A 111 2.10 -18.19 -1.03
N LYS A 112 1.06 -18.49 -0.24
CA LYS A 112 -0.35 -18.19 -0.53
C LYS A 112 -0.63 -16.69 -0.77
N MET A 113 0.05 -15.79 -0.07
CA MET A 113 -0.11 -14.33 -0.20
C MET A 113 0.58 -13.81 -1.48
N TRP A 114 1.75 -14.34 -1.83
CA TRP A 114 2.40 -14.03 -3.11
C TRP A 114 1.61 -14.57 -4.29
N SER A 115 1.06 -15.78 -4.17
CA SER A 115 0.16 -16.36 -5.18
C SER A 115 -1.08 -15.48 -5.36
N LYS A 116 -1.75 -15.08 -4.27
CA LYS A 116 -2.91 -14.16 -4.35
C LYS A 116 -2.55 -12.79 -4.94
N PHE A 117 -1.40 -12.22 -4.56
CA PHE A 117 -0.94 -10.95 -5.12
C PHE A 117 -0.60 -11.08 -6.61
N LEU A 118 0.05 -12.17 -7.03
CA LEU A 118 0.33 -12.44 -8.44
C LEU A 118 -0.95 -12.66 -9.24
N HIS A 119 -1.91 -13.40 -8.70
CA HIS A 119 -3.21 -13.59 -9.34
C HIS A 119 -3.95 -12.26 -9.45
N TRP A 120 -3.99 -11.45 -8.39
CA TRP A 120 -4.57 -10.11 -8.43
C TRP A 120 -3.89 -9.22 -9.47
N CYS A 121 -2.56 -9.19 -9.55
CA CYS A 121 -1.82 -8.45 -10.59
C CYS A 121 -2.17 -8.93 -12.01
N VAL A 122 -2.35 -10.24 -12.20
CA VAL A 122 -2.79 -10.80 -13.50
C VAL A 122 -4.23 -10.38 -13.81
N ASP A 123 -5.14 -10.46 -12.84
CA ASP A 123 -6.56 -10.15 -13.00
C ASP A 123 -6.81 -8.65 -13.27
N GLN A 124 -5.93 -7.77 -12.77
CA GLN A 124 -5.93 -6.34 -13.06
C GLN A 124 -5.14 -5.95 -14.33
N GLY A 125 -4.61 -6.93 -15.09
CA GLY A 125 -3.88 -6.66 -16.34
C GLY A 125 -2.43 -6.18 -16.17
N HIS A 126 -1.89 -6.16 -14.95
CA HIS A 126 -0.51 -5.77 -14.63
C HIS A 126 0.52 -6.87 -14.96
N SER A 127 0.57 -7.30 -16.22
CA SER A 127 1.43 -8.37 -16.70
C SER A 127 2.94 -8.12 -16.52
N SER A 128 3.40 -6.87 -16.58
CA SER A 128 4.82 -6.50 -16.41
C SER A 128 5.35 -6.74 -14.99
N LEU A 129 4.54 -6.51 -13.95
CA LEU A 129 4.88 -6.78 -12.55
C LEU A 129 5.07 -8.27 -12.26
N THR A 130 4.31 -9.13 -12.96
CA THR A 130 4.37 -10.59 -12.74
C THR A 130 5.69 -11.21 -13.19
N ALA A 131 6.35 -10.66 -14.21
CA ALA A 131 7.62 -11.16 -14.72
C ALA A 131 8.76 -10.92 -13.71
N GLY A 132 8.82 -9.72 -13.12
CA GLY A 132 9.81 -9.37 -12.10
C GLY A 132 9.63 -10.20 -10.81
N ILE A 133 8.39 -10.39 -10.38
CA ILE A 133 8.08 -11.14 -9.15
C ILE A 133 8.32 -12.65 -9.31
N LYS A 134 7.98 -13.25 -10.47
CA LYS A 134 8.29 -14.67 -10.76
C LYS A 134 9.80 -14.95 -10.70
N GLY A 135 10.63 -14.01 -11.13
CA GLY A 135 12.09 -14.09 -11.03
C GLY A 135 12.58 -14.08 -9.57
N LEU A 136 11.98 -13.25 -8.72
CA LEU A 136 12.27 -13.16 -7.28
C LEU A 136 11.88 -14.44 -6.53
N ILE A 137 10.70 -15.01 -6.79
CA ILE A 137 10.24 -16.24 -6.13
C ILE A 137 11.12 -17.45 -6.50
N ARG A 138 11.51 -17.58 -7.78
CA ARG A 138 12.42 -18.68 -8.21
C ARG A 138 13.78 -18.66 -7.52
N ASN A 139 14.28 -17.48 -7.16
CA ASN A 139 15.56 -17.35 -6.46
C ASN A 139 15.43 -17.51 -4.94
N ALA A 140 14.23 -17.36 -4.37
CA ALA A 140 13.98 -17.55 -2.95
C ALA A 140 13.68 -19.02 -2.55
N CYS A 141 13.33 -19.88 -3.51
CA CYS A 141 13.04 -21.31 -3.29
C CYS A 141 14.20 -22.24 -3.67
N LYS A 142 15.40 -21.71 -3.90
CA LYS A 142 16.65 -22.49 -4.03
C LYS A 142 17.49 -22.33 -2.77
#